data_AF-A0A9Q1BKN4-F1
#
_entry.id   AF-A0A9Q1BKN4-F1
#
_cell.length_a   1.000
_cell.length_b   1.000
_cell.length_c   1.000
_cell.angle_alpha   90.00
_cell.angle_beta   90.00
_cell.angle_gamma   90.00
#
_symmetry.space_group_name_H-M   'P 1'
#
loop_
_entity.id
_entity.type
_entity.pdbx_description
1 polymer ?
#
loop_
_entity_poly.entity_id
_entity_poly.type
_entity_poly.pdbx_seq_one_letter_code
_entity_poly.pdbx_strand_id
1 'polypeptide(L)'
;MLVSSASSAQFTKSLVVSTNRITMGKHFGNLGKYSNVITYTLSPFEQKAFAGYFKNGFPNLWRRFRAKVFIVTPPFIIAYMVYSWGTKENERLKRKQPGQFDQE
;
A
#
# COMPACT_ATOMS: atom_id res chain seq x y z
N MET A 1 44.85 -39.85 -37.18
CA MET A 1 43.72 -39.00 -36.72
C MET A 1 43.89 -38.85 -35.21
N LEU A 2 44.57 -37.79 -34.76
CA LEU A 2 43.97 -36.51 -34.29
C LEU A 2 43.08 -36.75 -33.05
N VAL A 3 43.57 -36.57 -31.83
CA VAL A 3 43.78 -35.30 -31.06
C VAL A 3 42.62 -35.07 -30.07
N SER A 4 43.00 -34.66 -28.85
CA SER A 4 42.18 -33.90 -27.88
C SER A 4 41.02 -34.63 -27.20
N SER A 5 40.67 -34.37 -25.95
CA SER A 5 41.13 -33.35 -25.00
C SER A 5 40.54 -33.67 -23.65
N ALA A 6 41.28 -33.37 -22.58
CA ALA A 6 40.75 -33.16 -21.26
C ALA A 6 39.56 -32.16 -21.29
N SER A 7 38.49 -32.47 -20.55
CA SER A 7 37.51 -31.53 -19.96
C SER A 7 36.28 -32.37 -19.58
N SER A 8 35.93 -32.55 -18.31
CA SER A 8 35.36 -31.46 -17.53
C SER A 8 35.40 -31.76 -16.02
N ALA A 9 36.56 -31.53 -15.41
CA ALA A 9 36.52 -30.89 -14.10
C ALA A 9 35.84 -29.54 -14.32
N GLN A 10 34.61 -29.37 -13.82
CA GLN A 10 33.88 -28.11 -13.57
C GLN A 10 32.35 -28.34 -13.69
N PHE A 11 31.74 -29.04 -12.75
CA PHE A 11 30.35 -28.75 -12.40
C PHE A 11 30.23 -28.45 -10.90
N THR A 12 31.24 -27.76 -10.37
CA THR A 12 31.11 -26.95 -9.18
C THR A 12 31.41 -25.54 -9.65
N LYS A 13 30.40 -24.67 -9.61
CA LYS A 13 30.42 -23.19 -9.76
C LYS A 13 29.28 -22.74 -10.67
N SER A 14 28.09 -22.59 -10.10
CA SER A 14 27.29 -21.36 -10.30
C SER A 14 26.01 -21.41 -9.47
N LEU A 15 26.16 -21.46 -8.16
CA LEU A 15 25.17 -20.83 -7.28
C LEU A 15 25.91 -19.80 -6.43
N VAL A 16 26.52 -18.82 -7.11
CA VAL A 16 26.69 -17.50 -6.49
C VAL A 16 25.30 -16.88 -6.49
N VAL A 17 24.48 -17.32 -5.54
CA VAL A 17 23.36 -16.49 -5.08
C VAL A 17 24.04 -15.27 -4.50
N SER A 18 23.92 -14.14 -5.21
CA SER A 18 24.29 -12.84 -4.68
C SER A 18 23.34 -12.55 -3.52
N THR A 19 23.69 -13.07 -2.33
CA THR A 19 23.16 -12.59 -1.08
C THR A 19 23.61 -11.15 -0.95
N ASN A 20 22.76 -10.21 -1.38
CA ASN A 20 22.88 -8.82 -1.02
C ASN A 20 22.92 -8.75 0.52
N ARG A 21 24.12 -8.56 1.07
CA ARG A 21 24.32 -8.27 2.49
C ARG A 21 23.55 -7.00 2.77
N ILE A 22 22.45 -7.10 3.52
CA ILE A 22 21.71 -5.92 4.01
C ILE A 22 22.64 -5.25 5.02
N THR A 23 23.45 -4.31 4.56
CA THR A 23 24.15 -3.37 5.43
C THR A 23 23.07 -2.47 6.01
N MET A 24 22.82 -2.61 7.32
CA MET A 24 21.88 -1.78 8.07
C MET A 24 22.43 -0.35 8.22
N GLY A 25 22.47 0.38 7.11
CA GLY A 25 22.85 1.78 7.06
C GLY A 25 21.74 2.66 7.63
N LYS A 26 21.90 3.08 8.88
CA LYS A 26 20.98 4.01 9.55
C LYS A 26 21.27 5.49 9.23
N HIS A 27 22.38 5.77 8.53
CA HIS A 27 22.90 7.12 8.31
C HIS A 27 23.28 7.35 6.85
N PHE A 28 23.20 8.63 6.42
CA PHE A 28 23.68 9.08 5.13
C PHE A 28 25.14 8.62 4.91
N GLY A 29 25.42 8.08 3.72
CA GLY A 29 26.71 7.48 3.38
C GLY A 29 26.77 5.94 3.44
N ASN A 30 25.85 5.27 4.18
CA ASN A 30 25.79 3.80 4.25
C ASN A 30 24.42 3.21 3.81
N LEU A 31 23.56 4.01 3.16
CA LEU A 31 22.17 3.64 2.84
C LEU A 31 22.03 2.56 1.76
N GLY A 32 22.97 2.50 0.83
CA GLY A 32 22.93 1.58 -0.29
C GLY A 32 23.96 1.93 -1.34
N LYS A 33 24.32 0.94 -2.17
CA LYS A 33 25.24 1.14 -3.29
C LYS A 33 24.44 1.44 -4.55
N TYR A 34 24.47 2.71 -4.98
CA TYR A 34 23.89 3.17 -6.24
C TYR A 34 25.02 3.55 -7.20
N SER A 35 24.84 3.31 -8.50
CA SER A 35 25.81 3.70 -9.52
C SER A 35 25.07 4.27 -10.72
N ASN A 36 25.62 5.31 -11.33
CA ASN A 36 25.15 5.91 -12.58
C ASN A 36 23.71 6.48 -12.57
N VAL A 37 23.29 7.11 -11.47
CA VAL A 37 22.00 7.83 -11.40
C VAL A 37 22.28 9.34 -11.44
N ILE A 38 21.79 10.02 -12.47
CA ILE A 38 21.91 11.48 -12.62
C ILE A 38 20.53 12.10 -12.35
N THR A 39 20.46 13.04 -11.42
CA THR A 39 19.21 13.74 -11.04
C THR A 39 19.37 15.24 -11.24
N TYR A 40 18.39 15.87 -11.89
CA TYR A 40 18.35 17.31 -12.11
C TYR A 40 17.28 17.95 -11.23
N THR A 41 17.60 19.10 -10.64
CA THR A 41 16.68 19.85 -9.77
C THR A 41 16.80 21.34 -10.06
N LEU A 42 15.69 22.06 -10.04
CA LEU A 42 15.63 23.52 -10.18
C LEU A 42 15.58 24.18 -8.79
N SER A 43 16.08 25.41 -8.65
CA SER A 43 15.98 26.17 -7.40
C SER A 43 14.50 26.37 -6.99
N PRO A 44 14.14 26.26 -5.69
CA PRO A 44 12.76 26.47 -5.24
C PRO A 44 12.19 27.84 -5.61
N PHE A 45 13.04 28.87 -5.71
CA PHE A 45 12.63 30.24 -6.07
C PHE A 45 12.28 30.42 -7.55
N GLU A 46 12.65 29.45 -8.39
CA GLU A 46 12.34 29.43 -9.82
C GLU A 46 11.13 28.53 -10.14
N GLN A 47 10.65 27.78 -9.16
CA GLN A 47 9.51 26.87 -9.29
C GLN A 47 8.21 27.54 -8.83
N LYS A 48 7.10 27.20 -9.49
CA LYS A 48 5.76 27.57 -9.01
C LYS A 48 5.31 26.54 -7.96
N ALA A 49 5.04 26.99 -6.74
CA ALA A 49 4.63 26.12 -5.63
C ALA A 49 3.39 25.25 -5.93
N PHE A 50 2.43 25.77 -6.70
CA PHE A 50 1.22 25.05 -7.12
C PHE A 50 1.13 24.87 -8.64
N ALA A 51 2.24 24.53 -9.28
CA ALA A 51 2.25 24.22 -10.71
C ALA A 51 1.24 23.09 -11.04
N GLY A 52 0.32 23.33 -11.96
CA GLY A 52 -0.57 22.29 -12.48
C GLY A 52 -1.63 21.78 -11.48
N TYR A 53 -2.00 22.54 -10.45
CA TYR A 53 -2.98 22.12 -9.44
C TYR A 53 -4.31 21.61 -10.06
N PHE A 54 -4.92 22.39 -10.94
CA PHE A 54 -6.19 21.99 -11.57
C PHE A 54 -6.02 20.99 -12.72
N LYS A 55 -4.95 21.13 -13.53
CA LYS A 55 -4.74 20.27 -14.71
C LYS A 55 -4.23 18.87 -14.35
N ASN A 56 -3.31 18.78 -13.38
CA ASN A 56 -2.65 17.53 -13.02
C ASN A 56 -3.03 17.07 -11.61
N GLY A 57 -3.16 18.01 -10.65
CA GLY A 57 -3.46 17.69 -9.25
C GLY A 57 -4.84 17.06 -9.09
N PHE A 58 -5.89 17.73 -9.58
CA PHE A 58 -7.27 17.27 -9.42
C PHE A 58 -7.56 15.93 -10.13
N PRO A 59 -7.18 15.70 -11.41
CA PRO A 59 -7.37 14.39 -12.03
C PRO A 59 -6.60 13.27 -11.33
N ASN A 60 -5.40 13.57 -10.81
CA ASN A 60 -4.62 12.58 -10.07
C ASN A 60 -5.25 12.28 -8.69
N LEU A 61 -5.81 13.28 -8.01
CA LEU A 61 -6.55 13.09 -6.77
C LEU A 61 -7.77 12.18 -7.01
N TRP A 62 -8.55 12.46 -8.04
CA TRP A 62 -9.71 11.63 -8.40
C TRP A 62 -9.31 10.19 -8.75
N ARG A 63 -8.23 10.02 -9.51
CA ARG A 63 -7.67 8.69 -9.80
C ARG A 63 -7.26 7.94 -8.52
N ARG A 64 -6.62 8.62 -7.56
CA ARG A 64 -6.22 8.03 -6.27
C ARG A 64 -7.44 7.68 -5.41
N PHE A 65 -8.45 8.54 -5.37
CA PHE A 65 -9.70 8.31 -4.63
C PHE A 65 -10.43 7.08 -5.15
N ARG A 66 -10.68 7.00 -6.47
CA ARG A 66 -11.36 5.85 -7.09
C ARG A 66 -10.63 4.52 -6.89
N ALA A 67 -9.30 4.53 -6.83
CA ALA A 67 -8.53 3.32 -6.58
C ALA A 67 -8.69 2.76 -5.16
N LYS A 68 -9.17 3.56 -4.20
CA LYS A 68 -9.26 3.18 -2.78
C LYS A 68 -10.69 3.14 -2.25
N VAL A 69 -11.62 3.84 -2.88
CA VAL A 69 -13.03 3.90 -2.44
C VAL A 69 -13.60 2.49 -2.27
N PHE A 70 -13.39 1.57 -3.21
CA PHE A 70 -13.94 0.21 -3.11
C PHE A 70 -13.26 -0.69 -2.06
N ILE A 71 -12.08 -0.33 -1.58
CA ILE A 71 -11.41 -1.07 -0.51
C ILE A 71 -11.88 -0.57 0.85
N VAL A 72 -12.08 0.75 0.96
CA VAL A 72 -12.36 1.43 2.22
C VAL A 72 -13.86 1.50 2.50
N THR A 73 -14.68 1.76 1.49
CA THR A 73 -16.13 1.99 1.65
C THR A 73 -16.92 0.77 2.13
N PRO A 74 -16.69 -0.48 1.66
CA PRO A 74 -17.48 -1.63 2.09
C PRO A 74 -17.49 -1.86 3.62
N PRO A 75 -16.36 -1.90 4.35
CA PRO A 75 -16.40 -2.07 5.79
C PRO A 75 -17.09 -0.91 6.52
N PHE A 76 -16.97 0.33 6.03
CA PHE A 76 -17.68 1.48 6.61
C PHE A 76 -19.19 1.39 6.44
N ILE A 77 -19.67 0.95 5.26
CA ILE A 77 -21.11 0.73 5.04
C ILE A 77 -21.61 -0.35 5.99
N ILE A 78 -20.90 -1.47 6.11
CA ILE A 78 -21.29 -2.56 7.01
C ILE A 78 -21.37 -2.08 8.46
N ALA A 79 -20.36 -1.35 8.92
CA ALA A 79 -20.35 -0.78 10.27
C ALA A 79 -21.56 0.15 10.50
N TYR A 80 -21.89 0.99 9.53
CA TYR A 80 -23.05 1.88 9.61
C TYR A 80 -24.38 1.11 9.65
N MET A 81 -24.52 0.05 8.85
CA MET A 81 -25.70 -0.81 8.88
C MET A 81 -25.89 -1.44 10.26
N VAL A 82 -24.83 -2.04 10.81
CA VAL A 82 -24.85 -2.67 12.15
C VAL A 82 -25.20 -1.65 13.23
N TYR A 83 -24.60 -0.45 13.17
CA TYR A 83 -24.92 0.64 14.08
C TYR A 83 -26.41 1.01 14.01
N SER A 84 -26.93 1.23 12.81
CA SER A 84 -28.34 1.61 12.62
C SER A 84 -29.32 0.54 13.11
N TRP A 85 -28.98 -0.74 12.91
CA TRP A 85 -29.77 -1.86 13.38
C TRP A 85 -29.73 -1.97 14.91
N GLY A 86 -28.54 -1.89 15.50
CA GLY A 86 -28.35 -1.99 16.95
C GLY A 86 -29.08 -0.89 17.72
N THR A 87 -29.04 0.35 17.22
CA THR A 87 -29.79 1.46 17.83
C THR A 87 -31.30 1.23 17.78
N LYS A 88 -31.84 0.85 16.60
CA LYS A 88 -33.27 0.57 16.43
C LYS A 88 -33.76 -0.59 17.28
N GLU A 89 -32.98 -1.66 17.36
CA GLU A 89 -33.33 -2.84 18.15
C GLU A 89 -33.26 -2.54 19.65
N ASN A 90 -32.28 -1.76 20.11
CA ASN A 90 -32.21 -1.33 21.50
C ASN A 90 -33.43 -0.49 21.90
N GLU A 91 -33.87 0.43 21.04
CA GLU A 91 -35.08 1.22 21.25
C GLU A 91 -36.35 0.35 21.24
N ARG A 92 -36.43 -0.65 20.36
CA ARG A 92 -37.55 -1.60 20.31
C ARG A 92 -37.65 -2.40 21.60
N LEU A 93 -36.55 -2.92 22.11
CA LEU A 93 -36.49 -3.76 23.32
C LEU A 93 -36.80 -2.97 24.60
N LYS A 94 -36.50 -1.67 24.62
CA LYS A 94 -36.85 -0.79 25.75
C LYS A 94 -38.33 -0.42 25.81
N ARG A 95 -39.11 -0.64 24.75
CA ARG A 95 -40.55 -0.37 24.74
C ARG A 95 -41.31 -1.53 25.39
N LYS A 96 -42.35 -1.19 26.15
CA LYS A 96 -43.29 -2.17 26.73
C LYS A 96 -43.96 -2.96 25.61
N GLN A 97 -44.06 -4.28 25.75
CA GLN A 97 -44.74 -5.13 24.78
C GLN A 97 -46.26 -5.08 25.04
N PRO A 98 -47.10 -4.80 24.03
CA PRO A 98 -48.54 -4.91 24.18
C PRO A 98 -48.92 -6.39 24.39
N GLY A 99 -49.75 -6.69 25.40
CA GLY A 99 -50.14 -8.06 25.76
C GLY A 99 -49.43 -8.66 26.98
N GLN A 100 -48.42 -7.97 27.54
CA GLN A 100 -47.64 -8.49 28.67
C GLN A 100 -48.29 -8.26 30.04
N PHE A 101 -49.38 -7.47 30.12
CA PHE A 101 -50.08 -7.10 31.36
C PHE A 101 -51.57 -7.50 31.33
N ASP A 102 -52.01 -8.26 30.32
CA ASP A 102 -53.43 -8.55 30.11
C ASP A 102 -53.93 -9.75 30.95
N GLN A 103 -53.06 -10.37 31.77
CA GLN A 103 -53.33 -11.56 32.60
C GLN A 103 -53.19 -11.31 34.12
N GLU A 104 -53.13 -10.05 34.57
CA GLU A 104 -53.23 -9.67 35.99
C GLU A 104 -54.67 -9.27 36.37
#